data_AF-A0A3N9NVM8-F1
#
_entry.id   AF-A0A3N9NVM8-F1
#
_cell.length_a   1.000
_cell.length_b   1.000
_cell.length_c   1.000
_cell.angle_alpha   90.00
_cell.angle_beta   90.00
_cell.angle_gamma   90.00
#
_symmetry.space_group_name_H-M   'P 1'
#
loop_
_entity.id
_entity.type
_entity.pdbx_description
1 polymer ?
#
loop_
_entity_poly.entity_id
_entity_poly.type
_entity_poly.pdbx_seq_one_letter_code
_entity_poly.pdbx_strand_id
1 'polypeptide(L)'
;MLQFINRITLTHLILYFCFSGVAGIPGYREEKKNAPGRKKEKQWEILFDGKNMDKWRAKTNTAFPLNGWKIENGLLFLDGRGGDIITRKTYSDFELVFDFNLTDGANSGVKYFVDTIKNSVSGNLMVNGPEYQIIDDYNYPGIKEDPNGLSSTASAYLLYAPENKKLNP
;
A
#
# COMPACT_ATOMS: atom_id res chain seq x y z
N MET A 1 -8.78 -26.97 -7.24
CA MET A 1 -10.19 -27.42 -7.15
C MET A 1 -11.01 -26.19 -6.81
N LEU A 2 -11.93 -25.75 -7.67
CA LEU A 2 -12.70 -24.48 -7.53
C LEU A 2 -11.83 -23.21 -7.44
N GLN A 3 -12.36 -21.98 -7.53
CA GLN A 3 -13.25 -21.43 -8.58
C GLN A 3 -12.92 -19.93 -8.74
N PHE A 4 -13.20 -19.32 -9.90
CA PHE A 4 -12.94 -17.89 -10.16
C PHE A 4 -14.18 -17.03 -9.88
N ILE A 5 -13.96 -15.80 -9.40
CA ILE A 5 -14.91 -14.68 -9.54
C ILE A 5 -14.11 -13.43 -9.93
N ASN A 6 -14.49 -12.77 -11.04
CA ASN A 6 -14.20 -11.36 -11.30
C ASN A 6 -15.49 -10.59 -11.05
N ARG A 7 -15.46 -9.47 -10.29
CA ARG A 7 -16.59 -8.53 -10.25
C ARG A 7 -16.23 -7.14 -9.68
N ILE A 8 -15.23 -6.49 -10.29
CA ILE A 8 -14.95 -5.04 -10.17
C ILE A 8 -16.19 -4.19 -9.83
N THR A 9 -16.23 -3.64 -8.62
CA THR A 9 -16.92 -2.38 -8.26
C THR A 9 -16.29 -1.80 -6.99
N LEU A 10 -15.48 -0.73 -7.11
CA LEU A 10 -14.91 0.05 -5.99
C LEU A 10 -13.92 -0.76 -5.09
N THR A 11 -12.89 -0.24 -4.39
CA THR A 11 -12.51 1.10 -3.89
C THR A 11 -10.94 1.23 -3.76
N HIS A 12 -10.40 2.43 -3.50
CA HIS A 12 -8.96 2.85 -3.43
C HIS A 12 -7.95 2.00 -2.62
N LEU A 13 -6.66 2.28 -2.86
CA LEU A 13 -5.45 1.76 -2.16
C LEU A 13 -4.62 2.91 -1.52
N ILE A 14 -4.01 2.62 -0.37
CA ILE A 14 -3.04 3.42 0.40
C ILE A 14 -1.75 2.59 0.58
N LEU A 15 -0.58 3.20 0.40
CA LEU A 15 0.75 2.65 0.71
C LEU A 15 1.53 3.68 1.55
N TYR A 16 2.50 3.22 2.34
CA TYR A 16 3.09 4.04 3.42
C TYR A 16 4.55 3.60 3.75
N PHE A 17 5.57 3.95 2.93
CA PHE A 17 6.93 3.36 3.05
C PHE A 17 8.18 4.23 2.89
N CYS A 18 9.35 3.67 3.30
CA CYS A 18 10.61 4.36 3.60
C CYS A 18 11.92 3.69 3.10
N PHE A 19 12.88 4.51 2.61
CA PHE A 19 14.33 4.27 2.32
C PHE A 19 14.75 3.41 1.10
N SER A 20 15.97 3.62 0.52
CA SER A 20 16.21 3.88 -0.94
C SER A 20 17.30 3.16 -1.80
N GLY A 21 17.03 3.03 -3.12
CA GLY A 21 18.01 2.89 -4.24
C GLY A 21 17.37 2.58 -5.63
N VAL A 22 17.99 2.59 -6.85
CA VAL A 22 19.09 3.37 -7.50
C VAL A 22 18.97 3.29 -9.07
N ALA A 23 19.08 4.44 -9.79
CA ALA A 23 19.46 4.70 -11.22
C ALA A 23 18.73 4.04 -12.47
N GLY A 24 18.66 4.78 -13.59
CA GLY A 24 18.32 4.25 -14.96
C GLY A 24 17.51 5.19 -15.91
N ILE A 25 17.75 5.11 -17.24
CA ILE A 25 17.10 5.90 -18.33
C ILE A 25 16.81 5.02 -19.61
N PRO A 26 16.31 5.46 -20.80
CA PRO A 26 15.01 4.96 -21.27
C PRO A 26 14.91 4.30 -22.68
N GLY A 27 13.93 3.39 -22.82
CA GLY A 27 12.91 3.44 -23.90
C GLY A 27 13.19 2.84 -25.29
N TYR A 28 12.30 1.95 -25.74
CA TYR A 28 11.81 1.91 -27.14
C TYR A 28 10.38 1.31 -27.20
N ARG A 29 9.64 1.53 -28.29
CA ARG A 29 8.26 1.04 -28.50
C ARG A 29 8.01 0.73 -29.97
N GLU A 30 7.39 -0.42 -30.25
CA GLU A 30 6.73 -0.72 -31.53
C GLU A 30 5.43 -1.51 -31.31
N GLU A 31 4.52 -1.51 -32.29
CA GLU A 31 3.16 -2.06 -32.11
C GLU A 31 2.82 -3.28 -32.98
N LYS A 32 2.40 -4.35 -32.29
CA LYS A 32 1.25 -5.24 -32.58
C LYS A 32 1.10 -5.86 -33.98
N LYS A 33 0.94 -7.19 -33.98
CA LYS A 33 -0.05 -7.89 -34.82
C LYS A 33 -0.93 -8.78 -33.94
N ASN A 34 -2.23 -8.84 -34.24
CA ASN A 34 -3.20 -9.64 -33.48
C ASN A 34 -3.23 -11.09 -33.97
N ALA A 35 -3.38 -12.04 -33.04
CA ALA A 35 -3.60 -13.46 -33.29
C ALA A 35 -4.65 -13.99 -32.28
N PRO A 36 -5.46 -15.00 -32.63
CA PRO A 36 -6.56 -15.46 -31.78
C PRO A 36 -6.08 -16.17 -30.52
N GLY A 37 -6.88 -16.10 -29.44
CA GLY A 37 -6.77 -16.98 -28.27
C GLY A 37 -5.60 -16.73 -27.30
N ARG A 38 -4.75 -15.73 -27.52
CA ARG A 38 -3.62 -15.44 -26.61
C ARG A 38 -4.15 -14.91 -25.26
N LYS A 39 -3.90 -15.65 -24.16
CA LYS A 39 -4.10 -15.12 -22.80
C LYS A 39 -3.28 -13.83 -22.67
N LYS A 40 -3.89 -12.73 -22.24
CA LYS A 40 -3.16 -11.50 -21.94
C LYS A 40 -2.24 -11.75 -20.74
N GLU A 41 -0.98 -11.39 -20.89
CA GLU A 41 -0.03 -11.34 -19.77
C GLU A 41 -0.49 -10.26 -18.76
N LYS A 42 -0.22 -10.47 -17.46
CA LYS A 42 -0.56 -9.48 -16.42
C LYS A 42 0.26 -8.21 -16.67
N GLN A 43 -0.40 -7.13 -17.08
CA GLN A 43 0.23 -5.82 -17.22
C GLN A 43 0.26 -5.13 -15.85
N TRP A 44 1.42 -5.15 -15.20
CA TRP A 44 1.66 -4.46 -13.94
C TRP A 44 1.64 -2.94 -14.13
N GLU A 45 0.96 -2.23 -13.22
CA GLU A 45 1.03 -0.78 -13.14
C GLU A 45 2.04 -0.38 -12.07
N ILE A 46 3.15 0.25 -12.49
CA ILE A 46 4.10 0.89 -11.58
C ILE A 46 3.38 2.04 -10.86
N LEU A 47 3.12 1.90 -9.56
CA LEU A 47 2.48 2.94 -8.74
C LEU A 47 3.47 4.02 -8.27
N PHE A 48 4.75 3.67 -8.20
CA PHE A 48 5.85 4.53 -7.79
C PHE A 48 7.13 4.08 -8.51
N ASP A 49 7.88 5.02 -9.09
CA ASP A 49 8.98 4.76 -10.04
C ASP A 49 10.37 5.16 -9.53
N GLY A 50 10.46 5.49 -8.23
CA GLY A 50 11.67 6.03 -7.61
C GLY A 50 11.94 7.51 -7.87
N LYS A 51 11.03 8.23 -8.56
CA LYS A 51 11.30 9.59 -9.08
C LYS A 51 10.18 10.59 -8.82
N ASN A 52 8.91 10.18 -8.86
CA ASN A 52 7.77 11.08 -8.64
C ASN A 52 6.63 10.44 -7.84
N MET A 53 5.70 11.29 -7.41
CA MET A 53 4.48 10.92 -6.68
C MET A 53 3.20 11.26 -7.46
N ASP A 54 3.27 11.32 -8.79
CA ASP A 54 2.17 11.83 -9.63
C ASP A 54 0.91 10.98 -9.51
N LYS A 55 1.05 9.68 -9.20
CA LYS A 55 -0.06 8.75 -8.95
C LYS A 55 -0.67 8.85 -7.55
N TRP A 56 -0.12 9.68 -6.68
CA TRP A 56 -0.46 9.80 -5.26
C TRP A 56 -0.93 11.21 -4.89
N ARG A 57 -1.70 11.29 -3.82
CA ARG A 57 -2.14 12.54 -3.15
C ARG A 57 -2.19 12.30 -1.64
N ALA A 58 -2.25 13.36 -0.84
CA ALA A 58 -2.56 13.21 0.59
C ALA A 58 -3.98 12.62 0.76
N LYS A 59 -4.22 11.85 1.82
CA LYS A 59 -5.55 11.28 2.12
C LYS A 59 -6.65 12.36 2.10
N THR A 60 -6.36 13.51 2.71
CA THR A 60 -7.26 14.66 2.92
C THR A 60 -7.12 15.80 1.90
N ASN A 61 -6.29 15.68 0.86
CA ASN A 61 -6.05 16.74 -0.14
C ASN A 61 -6.05 16.17 -1.57
N THR A 62 -6.21 17.03 -2.57
CA THR A 62 -5.99 16.70 -3.99
C THR A 62 -4.51 16.77 -4.39
N ALA A 63 -3.72 17.60 -3.70
CA ALA A 63 -2.26 17.64 -3.82
C ALA A 63 -1.57 16.50 -3.04
N PHE A 64 -0.31 16.23 -3.38
CA PHE A 64 0.58 15.43 -2.55
C PHE A 64 1.04 16.25 -1.32
N PRO A 65 1.38 15.66 -0.16
CA PRO A 65 1.88 16.42 0.98
C PRO A 65 3.14 17.24 0.64
N LEU A 66 3.16 18.51 1.04
CA LEU A 66 4.32 19.40 0.85
C LEU A 66 5.46 19.16 1.84
N ASN A 67 5.19 18.42 2.91
CA ASN A 67 6.13 18.12 3.99
C ASN A 67 5.98 16.65 4.39
N GLY A 68 6.98 16.13 5.11
CA GLY A 68 6.98 14.79 5.65
C GLY A 68 7.35 13.70 4.65
N TRP A 69 6.79 13.71 3.45
CA TRP A 69 7.16 12.74 2.42
C TRP A 69 8.34 13.21 1.58
N LYS A 70 9.33 12.33 1.38
CA LYS A 70 10.52 12.58 0.54
C LYS A 70 10.75 11.43 -0.45
N ILE A 71 11.56 11.70 -1.47
CA ILE A 71 12.20 10.69 -2.32
C ILE A 71 13.70 10.96 -2.26
N GLU A 72 14.47 9.99 -1.78
CA GLU A 72 15.93 10.00 -1.84
C GLU A 72 16.38 8.67 -2.50
N ASN A 73 17.49 8.68 -3.24
CA ASN A 73 18.11 7.59 -4.05
C ASN A 73 17.25 6.62 -4.89
N GLY A 74 15.91 6.69 -4.88
CA GLY A 74 15.03 5.80 -5.65
C GLY A 74 13.89 5.14 -4.87
N LEU A 75 13.69 5.40 -3.57
CA LEU A 75 12.48 4.96 -2.86
C LEU A 75 11.77 6.13 -2.14
N LEU A 76 10.55 5.87 -1.68
CA LEU A 76 9.71 6.81 -0.93
C LEU A 76 10.13 6.82 0.55
N PHE A 77 9.83 7.91 1.29
CA PHE A 77 10.24 8.16 2.68
C PHE A 77 9.17 8.92 3.46
N LEU A 78 9.02 8.62 4.74
CA LEU A 78 8.32 9.47 5.71
C LEU A 78 9.29 10.00 6.78
N ASP A 79 9.65 11.28 6.68
CA ASP A 79 10.48 12.05 7.60
C ASP A 79 9.58 13.01 8.42
N GLY A 80 9.09 12.52 9.57
CA GLY A 80 8.19 13.28 10.43
C GLY A 80 6.70 13.19 10.02
N ARG A 81 5.97 14.31 10.04
CA ARG A 81 4.50 14.33 9.95
C ARG A 81 3.97 14.68 8.55
N GLY A 82 4.05 13.72 7.63
CA GLY A 82 3.46 13.82 6.28
C GLY A 82 1.97 13.44 6.20
N GLY A 83 1.50 12.54 7.09
CA GLY A 83 0.15 11.95 7.04
C GLY A 83 -0.02 10.95 5.89
N ASP A 84 -1.10 10.16 5.90
CA ASP A 84 -1.30 9.08 4.92
C ASP A 84 -1.45 9.62 3.48
N ILE A 85 -0.93 8.86 2.51
CA ILE A 85 -1.09 9.10 1.07
C ILE A 85 -1.99 8.03 0.45
N ILE A 86 -2.71 8.40 -0.60
CA ILE A 86 -3.70 7.54 -1.28
C ILE A 86 -3.52 7.65 -2.79
N THR A 87 -3.80 6.56 -3.53
CA THR A 87 -3.76 6.58 -4.98
C THR A 87 -4.79 7.57 -5.54
N ARG A 88 -4.43 8.31 -6.59
CA ARG A 88 -5.38 9.17 -7.33
C ARG A 88 -6.44 8.35 -8.07
N LYS A 89 -6.06 7.15 -8.49
CA LYS A 89 -6.91 6.18 -9.17
C LYS A 89 -7.51 5.19 -8.17
N THR A 90 -8.77 4.82 -8.38
CA THR A 90 -9.44 3.71 -7.69
C THR A 90 -9.01 2.36 -8.26
N TYR A 91 -8.93 1.35 -7.40
CA TYR A 91 -8.69 -0.05 -7.77
C TYR A 91 -9.87 -0.91 -7.28
N SER A 92 -9.83 -2.22 -7.54
CA SER A 92 -10.92 -3.16 -7.20
C SER A 92 -10.41 -4.60 -7.20
N ASP A 93 -10.60 -5.35 -8.29
CA ASP A 93 -9.92 -6.63 -8.51
C ASP A 93 -8.44 -6.31 -8.85
N PHE A 94 -7.53 -6.36 -7.87
CA PHE A 94 -6.11 -6.05 -8.04
C PHE A 94 -5.19 -7.05 -7.33
N GLU A 95 -3.93 -7.09 -7.77
CA GLU A 95 -2.82 -7.76 -7.11
C GLU A 95 -1.76 -6.68 -6.85
N LEU A 96 -1.24 -6.59 -5.62
CA LEU A 96 -0.23 -5.61 -5.24
C LEU A 96 1.04 -6.32 -4.81
N VAL A 97 2.16 -5.88 -5.36
CA VAL A 97 3.50 -6.21 -4.89
C VAL A 97 4.16 -4.90 -4.48
N PHE A 98 4.72 -4.88 -3.28
CA PHE A 98 5.49 -3.77 -2.73
C PHE A 98 6.57 -4.33 -1.82
N ASP A 99 7.74 -3.71 -1.84
CA ASP A 99 8.80 -3.95 -0.86
C ASP A 99 8.69 -2.91 0.26
N PHE A 100 9.17 -3.26 1.46
CA PHE A 100 9.22 -2.33 2.58
C PHE A 100 10.47 -2.54 3.44
N ASN A 101 10.84 -1.48 4.17
CA ASN A 101 11.81 -1.50 5.24
C ASN A 101 11.29 -0.66 6.42
N LEU A 102 11.80 -0.90 7.62
CA LEU A 102 11.38 -0.24 8.86
C LEU A 102 12.58 0.32 9.61
N THR A 103 12.33 1.38 10.38
CA THR A 103 13.21 1.81 11.47
C THR A 103 12.75 1.17 12.78
N ASP A 104 13.65 1.13 13.78
CA ASP A 104 13.33 0.70 15.15
C ASP A 104 12.03 1.34 15.67
N GLY A 105 11.09 0.52 16.13
CA GLY A 105 9.81 0.94 16.70
C GLY A 105 8.82 1.55 15.70
N ALA A 106 9.04 1.42 14.38
CA ALA A 106 8.13 1.95 13.37
C ALA A 106 6.75 1.25 13.35
N ASN A 107 5.71 1.99 12.93
CA ASN A 107 4.34 1.50 12.73
C ASN A 107 3.76 2.15 11.46
N SER A 108 3.19 1.33 10.59
CA SER A 108 2.77 1.66 9.22
C SER A 108 1.70 0.67 8.71
N GLY A 109 1.10 0.94 7.56
CA GLY A 109 0.08 0.06 6.98
C GLY A 109 -0.22 0.29 5.50
N VAL A 110 -0.70 -0.76 4.84
CA VAL A 110 -1.20 -0.71 3.46
C VAL A 110 -2.71 -0.94 3.51
N LYS A 111 -3.48 0.16 3.45
CA LYS A 111 -4.93 0.09 3.49
C LYS A 111 -5.51 -0.07 2.10
N TYR A 112 -6.49 -0.95 1.95
CA TYR A 112 -7.16 -1.24 0.68
C TYR A 112 -8.68 -1.17 0.83
N PHE A 113 -9.40 -1.01 -0.29
CA PHE A 113 -10.82 -0.67 -0.31
C PHE A 113 -11.17 0.55 0.56
N VAL A 114 -10.29 1.56 0.54
CA VAL A 114 -10.37 2.77 1.37
C VAL A 114 -11.39 3.80 0.86
N ASP A 115 -12.46 4.04 1.62
CA ASP A 115 -13.50 5.03 1.31
C ASP A 115 -13.82 5.94 2.50
N THR A 116 -14.75 6.87 2.29
CA THR A 116 -15.32 7.72 3.33
C THR A 116 -16.34 6.93 4.17
N ILE A 117 -15.86 6.33 5.26
CA ILE A 117 -16.68 5.60 6.23
C ILE A 117 -17.24 6.59 7.26
N LYS A 118 -18.54 6.48 7.57
CA LYS A 118 -19.17 7.21 8.68
C LYS A 118 -19.07 6.40 9.98
N ASN A 119 -18.55 7.00 11.03
CA ASN A 119 -18.62 6.43 12.38
C ASN A 119 -20.07 6.49 12.88
N SER A 120 -20.67 5.34 13.18
CA SER A 120 -22.08 5.24 13.59
C SER A 120 -22.39 5.84 14.97
N VAL A 121 -21.38 6.09 15.81
CA VAL A 121 -21.54 6.61 17.18
C VAL A 121 -21.33 8.12 17.23
N SER A 122 -20.21 8.61 16.67
CA SER A 122 -19.89 10.05 16.67
C SER A 122 -20.43 10.80 15.46
N GLY A 123 -20.92 10.11 14.44
CA GLY A 123 -21.37 10.69 13.17
C GLY A 123 -20.24 11.17 12.25
N ASN A 124 -18.99 11.21 12.73
CA ASN A 124 -17.83 11.71 12.00
C ASN A 124 -17.52 10.86 10.75
N LEU A 125 -17.13 11.54 9.67
CA LEU A 125 -16.62 10.90 8.46
C LEU A 125 -15.10 10.69 8.57
N MET A 126 -14.61 9.54 8.14
CA MET A 126 -13.17 9.23 8.05
C MET A 126 -12.86 8.49 6.75
N VAL A 127 -11.72 8.78 6.15
CA VAL A 127 -11.20 7.99 5.03
C VAL A 127 -10.41 6.81 5.61
N ASN A 128 -10.93 5.59 5.47
CA ASN A 128 -10.36 4.37 6.07
C ASN A 128 -10.79 3.10 5.29
N GLY A 129 -10.15 1.96 5.55
CA GLY A 129 -10.48 0.65 4.99
C GLY A 129 -9.66 -0.46 5.67
N PRO A 130 -9.88 -1.75 5.32
CA PRO A 130 -9.02 -2.86 5.73
C PRO A 130 -7.54 -2.60 5.48
N GLU A 131 -6.68 -3.18 6.31
CA GLU A 131 -5.26 -2.84 6.38
C GLU A 131 -4.40 -4.10 6.46
N TYR A 132 -3.46 -4.24 5.52
CA TYR A 132 -2.30 -5.12 5.72
C TYR A 132 -1.34 -4.34 6.62
N GLN A 133 -1.05 -4.90 7.78
CA GLN A 133 -0.27 -4.25 8.84
C GLN A 133 1.24 -4.34 8.58
N ILE A 134 2.01 -3.29 8.89
CA ILE A 134 3.48 -3.34 8.89
C ILE A 134 4.04 -2.57 10.08
N ILE A 135 4.69 -3.26 11.01
CA ILE A 135 5.10 -2.72 12.30
C ILE A 135 6.37 -3.41 12.79
N ASP A 136 7.14 -2.76 13.65
CA ASP A 136 8.26 -3.41 14.30
C ASP A 136 7.74 -4.42 15.35
N ASP A 137 7.50 -5.66 14.90
CA ASP A 137 7.04 -6.78 15.73
C ASP A 137 7.94 -7.06 16.95
N TYR A 138 9.21 -6.63 16.92
CA TYR A 138 10.20 -6.90 17.97
C TYR A 138 10.29 -5.77 19.01
N ASN A 139 10.21 -4.52 18.56
CA ASN A 139 10.44 -3.35 19.43
C ASN A 139 9.17 -2.54 19.74
N TYR A 140 8.13 -2.59 18.89
CA TYR A 140 6.90 -1.85 19.14
C TYR A 140 6.14 -2.41 20.37
N PRO A 141 5.90 -1.61 21.44
CA PRO A 141 5.39 -2.15 22.71
C PRO A 141 4.06 -2.89 22.58
N GLY A 142 3.11 -2.33 21.81
CA GLY A 142 1.75 -2.88 21.68
C GLY A 142 1.64 -4.27 21.05
N ILE A 143 2.68 -4.75 20.35
CA ILE A 143 2.68 -6.11 19.77
C ILE A 143 2.87 -7.19 20.84
N LYS A 144 3.58 -6.86 21.93
CA LYS A 144 3.84 -7.78 23.05
C LYS A 144 2.60 -8.01 23.93
N GLU A 145 1.57 -7.18 23.74
CA GLU A 145 0.30 -7.22 24.48
C GLU A 145 -0.85 -7.87 23.66
N ASP A 146 -0.61 -8.28 22.41
CA ASP A 146 -1.59 -8.95 21.55
C ASP A 146 -1.32 -10.47 21.46
N PRO A 147 -1.99 -11.30 22.30
CA PRO A 147 -1.79 -12.75 22.29
C PRO A 147 -2.34 -13.44 21.03
N ASN A 148 -3.08 -12.73 20.17
CA ASN A 148 -3.67 -13.28 18.94
C ASN A 148 -2.90 -12.86 17.68
N GLY A 149 -1.94 -11.93 17.77
CA GLY A 149 -1.13 -11.44 16.64
C GLY A 149 -1.91 -10.64 15.58
N LEU A 150 -3.16 -10.25 15.85
CA LEU A 150 -4.05 -9.50 14.96
C LEU A 150 -3.54 -8.09 14.62
N SER A 151 -2.62 -7.55 15.41
CA SER A 151 -2.00 -6.23 15.27
C SER A 151 -0.56 -6.27 14.75
N SER A 152 0.01 -7.46 14.52
CA SER A 152 1.39 -7.67 14.09
C SER A 152 1.56 -7.63 12.56
N THR A 153 2.79 -7.48 12.06
CA THR A 153 3.08 -7.37 10.61
C THR A 153 2.43 -8.49 9.80
N ALA A 154 1.95 -8.16 8.60
CA ALA A 154 1.20 -9.01 7.68
C ALA A 154 -0.17 -9.49 8.19
N SER A 155 -0.65 -9.06 9.37
CA SER A 155 -2.05 -9.25 9.74
C SER A 155 -2.96 -8.46 8.79
N ALA A 156 -4.19 -8.94 8.63
CA ALA A 156 -5.29 -8.06 8.28
C ALA A 156 -5.73 -7.40 9.60
N TYR A 157 -5.36 -6.13 9.81
CA TYR A 157 -5.33 -5.48 11.12
C TYR A 157 -6.65 -5.62 11.89
N LEU A 158 -6.59 -6.23 13.09
CA LEU A 158 -7.73 -6.55 13.96
C LEU A 158 -8.81 -7.48 13.37
N LEU A 159 -8.53 -8.14 12.23
CA LEU A 159 -9.43 -9.08 11.55
C LEU A 159 -8.86 -10.50 11.48
N TYR A 160 -7.62 -10.67 10.99
CA TYR A 160 -6.98 -11.98 10.80
C TYR A 160 -5.48 -11.91 11.11
N ALA A 161 -4.98 -12.91 11.85
CA ALA A 161 -3.57 -13.08 12.14
C ALA A 161 -2.81 -13.61 10.91
N PRO A 162 -1.50 -13.31 10.77
CA PRO A 162 -0.70 -13.77 9.64
C PRO A 162 -0.28 -15.23 9.78
N GLU A 163 -0.67 -16.07 8.82
CA GLU A 163 -0.18 -17.46 8.74
C GLU A 163 1.23 -17.52 8.14
N ASN A 164 2.07 -18.45 8.63
CA ASN A 164 3.40 -18.76 8.10
C ASN A 164 4.35 -17.55 7.95
N LYS A 165 4.15 -16.49 8.74
CA LYS A 165 4.96 -15.27 8.71
C LYS A 165 6.44 -15.57 8.93
N LYS A 166 7.27 -15.12 7.98
CA LYS A 166 8.72 -14.98 8.14
C LYS A 166 9.11 -13.52 7.93
N LEU A 167 9.66 -12.91 8.98
CA LEU A 167 10.33 -11.61 8.90
C LEU A 167 11.83 -11.83 8.62
N ASN A 168 12.47 -10.82 8.06
CA ASN A 168 13.93 -10.72 7.95
C ASN A 168 14.35 -9.47 8.74
N PRO A 169 14.55 -9.57 10.06
CA PRO A 169 15.07 -8.49 10.91
C PRO A 169 16.57 -8.24 10.69
#